data_AF-G3PV99-F1
#
_entry.id   AF-G3PV99-F1
#
_cell.length_a   1.000
_cell.length_b   1.000
_cell.length_c   1.000
_cell.angle_alpha   90.00
_cell.angle_beta   90.00
_cell.angle_gamma   90.00
#
_symmetry.space_group_name_H-M   'P 1'
#
loop_
_entity.id
_entity.type
_entity.pdbx_description
1 polymer ?
#
loop_
_entity_poly.entity_id
_entity_poly.type
_entity_poly.pdbx_seq_one_letter_code
_entity_poly.pdbx_strand_id
1 'polypeptide(L)'
;VITLDASISHTFPNDGMHTVTVQVAAANSLRQDTKTIAVRGFFKSLLLSFSPNLDEFNPDIPEWRQDVGRVIKRALLQVSDFPEDQLLVAVFPGVPTAAELFLLPHNNQSQGKKKSEEGLEQVSDIIVSALNQNLVEFELKPGVRVIVYNTQLTLAPLVDSNPRHSSSAMLMLLSVVFLGLAVFLIYKFKRKIPWINIYAEVNQEKEQEMIGSVGQGDITPKITLSEFSTSKELTEKELDARVKRGVGTACESTREIPNCTSV
;
A
#
# COMPACT_ATOMS: atom_id res chain seq x y z
N VAL A 1 -9.84 -22.01 -33.99
CA VAL A 1 -11.11 -21.46 -33.45
C VAL A 1 -11.50 -20.28 -34.34
N ILE A 2 -12.78 -20.09 -34.63
CA ILE A 2 -13.29 -18.93 -35.39
C ILE A 2 -14.23 -18.19 -34.45
N THR A 3 -14.06 -16.88 -34.32
CA THR A 3 -14.90 -16.02 -33.47
C THR A 3 -15.10 -14.66 -34.13
N LEU A 4 -16.22 -14.00 -33.82
CA LEU A 4 -16.49 -12.59 -34.13
C LEU A 4 -16.14 -11.68 -32.95
N ASP A 5 -15.87 -12.25 -31.78
CA ASP A 5 -15.53 -11.52 -30.58
C ASP A 5 -14.10 -10.95 -30.67
N ALA A 6 -13.87 -9.83 -29.98
CA ALA A 6 -12.57 -9.17 -29.93
C ALA A 6 -11.53 -9.94 -29.08
N SER A 7 -11.96 -10.88 -28.26
CA SER A 7 -11.11 -11.67 -27.37
C SER A 7 -11.56 -13.13 -27.29
N ILE A 8 -10.63 -14.01 -26.93
CA ILE A 8 -10.87 -15.42 -26.67
C ILE A 8 -10.01 -15.88 -25.49
N SER A 9 -10.60 -16.66 -24.60
CA SER A 9 -9.89 -17.33 -23.51
C SER A 9 -9.46 -18.72 -23.93
N HIS A 10 -8.21 -19.10 -23.61
CA HIS A 10 -7.66 -20.42 -23.88
C HIS A 10 -6.70 -20.83 -22.76
N THR A 11 -6.77 -22.09 -22.35
CA THR A 11 -5.89 -22.67 -21.33
C THR A 11 -4.97 -23.70 -21.99
N PHE A 12 -3.67 -23.55 -21.78
CA PHE A 12 -2.66 -24.48 -22.31
C PHE A 12 -2.54 -25.69 -21.38
N PRO A 13 -2.70 -26.93 -21.87
CA PRO A 13 -2.69 -28.12 -21.03
C PRO A 13 -1.28 -28.59 -20.66
N ASN A 14 -0.26 -28.15 -21.41
CA ASN A 14 1.11 -28.62 -21.27
C ASN A 14 2.08 -27.46 -21.17
N ASP A 15 3.13 -27.65 -20.37
CA ASP A 15 4.28 -26.76 -20.30
C ASP A 15 5.04 -26.74 -21.64
N GLY A 16 5.73 -25.62 -21.91
CA GLY A 16 6.59 -25.46 -23.07
C GLY A 16 6.34 -24.17 -23.84
N MET A 17 6.95 -24.10 -25.02
CA MET A 17 6.79 -22.96 -25.92
C MET A 17 5.60 -23.23 -26.85
N HIS A 18 4.62 -22.33 -26.83
CA HIS A 18 3.43 -22.39 -27.68
C HIS A 18 3.42 -21.20 -28.63
N THR A 19 3.01 -21.42 -29.87
CA THR A 19 2.88 -20.35 -30.87
C THR A 19 1.41 -20.06 -31.09
N VAL A 20 1.00 -18.83 -30.78
CA VAL A 20 -0.36 -18.33 -30.99
C VAL A 20 -0.35 -17.47 -32.24
N THR A 21 -1.23 -17.78 -33.19
CA THR A 21 -1.43 -16.97 -34.39
C THR A 21 -2.86 -16.45 -34.40
N VAL A 22 -3.00 -15.15 -34.56
CA VAL A 22 -4.28 -14.47 -34.69
C VAL A 22 -4.38 -13.94 -36.11
N GLN A 23 -5.47 -14.28 -36.79
CA GLN A 23 -5.75 -13.84 -38.15
C GLN A 23 -7.11 -13.14 -38.17
N VAL A 24 -7.12 -11.90 -38.63
CA VAL A 24 -8.32 -11.06 -38.72
C VAL A 24 -8.58 -10.77 -40.20
N ALA A 25 -9.76 -11.19 -40.67
CA ALA A 25 -10.25 -10.89 -42.00
C ALA A 25 -11.42 -9.90 -41.90
N ALA A 26 -11.29 -8.74 -42.56
CA ALA A 26 -12.34 -7.74 -42.63
C ALA A 26 -12.46 -7.24 -44.08
N ALA A 27 -13.65 -7.44 -44.67
CA ALA A 27 -13.92 -7.18 -46.08
C ALA A 27 -12.88 -7.88 -47.01
N ASN A 28 -12.05 -7.09 -47.70
CA ASN A 28 -10.98 -7.57 -48.59
C ASN A 28 -9.58 -7.49 -47.95
N SER A 29 -9.49 -7.18 -46.66
CA SER A 29 -8.22 -7.05 -45.93
C SER A 29 -7.99 -8.24 -45.00
N LEU A 30 -6.77 -8.74 -44.98
CA LEU A 30 -6.32 -9.78 -44.07
C LEU A 30 -5.11 -9.28 -43.28
N ARG A 31 -5.19 -9.36 -41.96
CA ARG A 31 -4.05 -9.12 -41.07
C ARG A 31 -3.80 -10.36 -40.23
N GLN A 32 -2.53 -10.68 -40.04
CA GLN A 32 -2.11 -11.80 -39.21
C GLN A 32 -0.99 -11.33 -38.30
N ASP A 33 -1.05 -11.77 -37.05
CA ASP A 33 0.02 -11.60 -36.09
C ASP A 33 0.30 -12.93 -35.39
N THR A 34 1.56 -13.17 -35.06
CA THR A 34 2.02 -14.43 -34.46
C THR A 34 2.92 -14.11 -33.26
N LYS A 35 2.62 -14.74 -32.13
CA LYS A 35 3.38 -14.58 -30.89
C LYS A 35 3.68 -15.93 -30.26
N THR A 36 4.93 -16.11 -29.86
CA THR A 36 5.35 -17.26 -29.06
C THR A 36 5.23 -16.93 -27.57
N ILE A 37 4.65 -17.85 -26.81
CA ILE A 37 4.47 -17.74 -25.36
C ILE A 37 5.15 -18.93 -24.68
N ALA A 38 5.67 -18.70 -23.48
CA ALA A 38 6.19 -19.76 -22.62
C ALA A 38 5.14 -20.11 -21.56
N VAL A 39 4.81 -21.40 -21.44
CA VAL A 39 3.90 -21.93 -20.41
C VAL A 39 4.71 -22.76 -19.44
N ARG A 40 4.55 -22.50 -18.15
CA ARG A 40 5.25 -23.18 -17.05
C ARG A 40 4.24 -23.58 -15.99
N GLY A 41 4.35 -24.81 -15.50
CA GLY A 41 3.48 -25.35 -14.46
C GLY A 41 3.90 -24.96 -13.05
N PHE A 42 5.08 -24.35 -12.89
CA PHE A 42 5.53 -23.79 -11.62
C PHE A 42 6.45 -22.59 -11.85
N PHE A 43 6.23 -21.53 -11.08
CA PHE A 43 7.06 -20.33 -10.96
C PHE A 43 6.74 -19.64 -9.63
N LYS A 44 7.63 -18.77 -9.16
CA LYS A 44 7.34 -17.86 -8.05
C LYS A 44 7.14 -16.46 -8.62
N SER A 45 6.14 -15.73 -8.15
CA SER A 45 5.97 -14.32 -8.51
C SER A 45 5.98 -13.39 -7.29
N LEU A 46 6.46 -12.16 -7.53
CA LEU A 46 6.52 -11.08 -6.56
C LEU A 46 5.93 -9.83 -7.20
N LEU A 47 4.90 -9.25 -6.57
CA LEU A 47 4.37 -7.98 -7.02
C LEU A 47 5.27 -6.85 -6.52
N LEU A 48 5.60 -5.93 -7.41
CA LEU A 48 6.45 -4.79 -7.16
C LEU A 48 5.65 -3.50 -7.25
N SER A 49 5.92 -2.58 -6.34
CA SER A 49 5.51 -1.18 -6.43
C SER A 49 6.74 -0.28 -6.49
N PHE A 50 6.51 0.99 -6.81
CA PHE A 50 7.59 1.95 -7.02
C PHE A 50 7.33 3.22 -6.21
N SER A 51 8.40 3.96 -5.94
CA SER A 51 8.28 5.32 -5.44
C SER A 51 7.44 6.19 -6.41
N PRO A 52 6.67 7.18 -5.91
CA PRO A 52 5.79 8.03 -6.73
C PRO A 52 6.47 8.72 -7.92
N ASN A 53 7.79 8.93 -7.83
CA ASN A 53 8.61 9.50 -8.88
C ASN A 53 8.46 8.80 -10.24
N LEU A 54 8.16 7.49 -10.27
CA LEU A 54 7.98 6.76 -11.53
C LEU A 54 6.67 7.14 -12.23
N ASP A 55 5.61 7.40 -11.46
CA ASP A 55 4.26 7.67 -11.97
C ASP A 55 4.19 9.01 -12.72
N GLU A 56 4.95 10.01 -12.25
CA GLU A 56 5.05 11.33 -12.90
C GLU A 56 5.58 11.26 -14.34
N PHE A 57 6.31 10.20 -14.67
CA PHE A 57 6.94 9.99 -15.98
C PHE A 57 6.42 8.76 -16.70
N ASN A 58 5.26 8.22 -16.29
CA ASN A 58 4.65 7.06 -16.93
C ASN A 58 3.77 7.51 -18.12
N PRO A 59 4.19 7.31 -19.39
CA PRO A 59 3.40 7.65 -20.58
C PRO A 59 2.31 6.62 -20.92
N ASP A 60 2.20 5.53 -20.17
CA ASP A 60 1.28 4.40 -20.38
C ASP A 60 1.38 3.69 -21.74
N ILE A 61 2.57 3.72 -22.37
CA ILE A 61 2.84 3.01 -23.64
C ILE A 61 3.64 1.71 -23.43
N PRO A 62 3.41 0.67 -24.25
CA PRO A 62 4.05 -0.63 -24.07
C PRO A 62 5.57 -0.61 -24.23
N GLU A 63 6.11 0.24 -25.11
CA GLU A 63 7.56 0.36 -25.34
C GLU A 63 8.27 0.84 -24.07
N TRP A 64 7.72 1.87 -23.42
CA TRP A 64 8.24 2.37 -22.14
C TRP A 64 8.18 1.29 -21.05
N ARG A 65 7.08 0.53 -20.97
CA ARG A 65 6.95 -0.58 -20.00
C ARG A 65 8.00 -1.66 -20.22
N GLN A 66 8.33 -1.98 -21.48
CA GLN A 66 9.41 -2.92 -21.78
C GLN A 66 10.77 -2.38 -21.34
N ASP A 67 11.02 -1.10 -21.54
CA ASP A 67 12.29 -0.45 -21.17
C ASP A 67 12.47 -0.40 -19.65
N VAL A 68 11.44 0.03 -18.92
CA VAL A 68 11.41 0.01 -17.45
C VAL A 68 11.57 -1.40 -16.92
N GLY A 69 10.88 -2.39 -17.51
CA GLY A 69 11.04 -3.79 -17.16
C GLY A 69 12.49 -4.28 -17.30
N ARG A 70 13.20 -3.86 -18.36
CA ARG A 70 14.65 -4.17 -18.53
C ARG A 70 15.51 -3.50 -17.46
N VAL A 71 15.20 -2.27 -17.06
CA VAL A 71 15.95 -1.56 -16.01
C VAL A 71 15.75 -2.24 -14.65
N ILE A 72 14.51 -2.58 -14.28
CA ILE A 72 14.19 -3.30 -13.03
C ILE A 72 14.90 -4.66 -13.01
N LYS A 73 14.82 -5.40 -14.13
CA LYS A 73 15.52 -6.69 -14.28
C LYS A 73 17.02 -6.55 -14.03
N ARG A 74 17.68 -5.54 -14.60
CA ARG A 74 19.11 -5.30 -14.37
C ARG A 74 19.41 -4.94 -12.91
N ALA A 75 18.59 -4.13 -12.26
CA ALA A 75 18.77 -3.79 -10.84
C ALA A 75 18.65 -5.04 -9.94
N LEU A 76 17.70 -5.93 -10.23
CA LEU A 76 17.53 -7.18 -9.49
C LEU A 76 18.71 -8.16 -9.66
N LEU A 77 19.31 -8.21 -10.86
CA LEU A 77 20.49 -9.03 -11.13
C LEU A 77 21.77 -8.51 -10.44
N GLN A 78 21.78 -7.27 -9.96
CA GLN A 78 22.90 -6.74 -9.18
C GLN A 78 22.86 -7.18 -7.72
N VAL A 79 21.66 -7.47 -7.19
CA VAL A 79 21.47 -7.86 -5.78
C VAL A 79 21.30 -9.38 -5.60
N SER A 80 21.13 -10.13 -6.69
CA SER A 80 20.96 -11.58 -6.68
C SER A 80 21.84 -12.25 -7.73
N ASP A 81 22.44 -13.39 -7.38
CA ASP A 81 23.20 -14.24 -8.32
C ASP A 81 22.26 -15.14 -9.15
N PHE A 82 21.06 -14.65 -9.46
CA PHE A 82 20.02 -15.43 -10.12
C PHE A 82 20.19 -15.36 -11.65
N PRO A 83 20.03 -16.47 -12.39
CA PRO A 83 20.23 -16.47 -13.84
C PRO A 83 19.26 -15.53 -14.57
N GLU A 84 19.80 -14.72 -15.48
CA GLU A 84 19.03 -13.71 -16.22
C GLU A 84 17.88 -14.33 -17.04
N ASP A 85 18.08 -15.53 -17.60
CA ASP A 85 17.10 -16.24 -18.42
C ASP A 85 15.90 -16.77 -17.60
N GLN A 86 16.07 -16.90 -16.28
CA GLN A 86 15.03 -17.36 -15.36
C GLN A 86 14.27 -16.20 -14.70
N LEU A 87 14.69 -14.95 -14.94
CA LEU A 87 14.06 -13.76 -14.36
C LEU A 87 13.27 -13.00 -15.41
N LEU A 88 11.95 -12.87 -15.21
CA LEU A 88 11.08 -12.08 -16.08
C LEU A 88 10.43 -10.95 -15.29
N VAL A 89 10.22 -9.80 -15.93
CA VAL A 89 9.56 -8.64 -15.33
C VAL A 89 8.47 -8.17 -16.29
N ALA A 90 7.24 -8.04 -15.79
CA ALA A 90 6.12 -7.47 -16.52
C ALA A 90 5.63 -6.21 -15.81
N VAL A 91 5.73 -5.06 -16.46
CA VAL A 91 5.17 -3.80 -15.95
C VAL A 91 3.73 -3.68 -16.43
N PHE A 92 2.81 -3.39 -15.50
CA PHE A 92 1.39 -3.24 -15.79
C PHE A 92 1.06 -1.86 -16.39
N PRO A 93 0.01 -1.77 -17.22
CA PRO A 93 -0.49 -0.47 -17.69
C PRO A 93 -1.17 0.32 -16.56
N GLY A 94 -1.17 1.64 -16.71
CA GLY A 94 -1.81 2.57 -15.78
C GLY A 94 -0.94 3.02 -14.59
N VAL A 95 -1.59 3.76 -13.69
CA VAL A 95 -1.02 4.29 -12.44
C VAL A 95 -1.90 3.92 -11.24
N PRO A 96 -1.35 3.69 -10.03
CA PRO A 96 0.09 3.69 -9.72
C PRO A 96 0.82 2.57 -10.47
N THR A 97 2.05 2.87 -10.91
CA THR A 97 2.83 1.91 -11.68
C THR A 97 3.10 0.70 -10.80
N ALA A 98 2.83 -0.49 -11.33
CA ALA A 98 3.09 -1.75 -10.67
C ALA A 98 3.74 -2.71 -11.67
N ALA A 99 4.50 -3.67 -11.16
CA ALA A 99 5.11 -4.70 -11.98
C ALA A 99 5.05 -6.05 -11.27
N GLU A 100 5.12 -7.13 -12.02
CA GLU A 100 5.28 -8.46 -11.47
C GLU A 100 6.62 -9.04 -11.92
N LEU A 101 7.38 -9.52 -10.94
CA LEU A 101 8.61 -10.26 -11.11
C LEU A 101 8.28 -11.75 -11.08
N PHE A 102 8.71 -12.49 -12.09
CA PHE A 102 8.57 -13.93 -12.16
C PHE A 102 9.95 -14.60 -12.09
N LEU A 103 10.08 -15.54 -11.17
CA LEU A 103 11.24 -16.40 -10.99
C LEU A 103 10.90 -17.79 -11.53
N LEU A 104 11.61 -18.20 -12.57
CA LEU A 104 11.39 -19.45 -13.25
C LEU A 104 12.32 -20.54 -12.70
N PRO A 105 11.84 -21.79 -12.57
CA PRO A 105 12.69 -22.90 -12.14
C PRO A 105 13.76 -23.19 -13.19
N HIS A 106 14.88 -23.74 -12.74
CA HIS A 106 15.93 -24.16 -13.64
C HIS A 106 15.47 -25.32 -14.53
N ASN A 107 15.83 -25.30 -15.82
CA ASN A 107 15.30 -26.22 -16.83
C ASN A 107 15.87 -27.66 -16.75
N ASN A 108 16.71 -27.96 -15.75
CA ASN A 108 17.33 -29.28 -15.60
C ASN A 108 16.33 -30.28 -15.03
N GLN A 109 15.76 -31.11 -15.91
CA GLN A 109 14.86 -32.23 -15.58
C GLN A 109 15.43 -33.25 -14.57
N SER A 110 16.73 -33.17 -14.25
CA SER A 110 17.41 -34.05 -13.30
C SER A 110 17.22 -33.66 -11.84
N GLN A 111 16.91 -32.39 -11.54
CA GLN A 111 16.60 -31.96 -10.18
C GLN A 111 15.10 -32.14 -9.95
N GLY A 112 14.72 -32.97 -8.97
CA GLY A 112 13.30 -33.20 -8.65
C GLY A 112 12.56 -31.88 -8.35
N LYS A 113 11.27 -31.80 -8.73
CA LYS A 113 10.41 -30.61 -8.64
C LYS A 113 10.54 -29.86 -7.30
N LYS A 114 10.55 -30.61 -6.18
CA LYS A 114 10.68 -30.07 -4.81
C LYS A 114 11.94 -29.23 -4.61
N LYS A 115 13.10 -29.74 -5.05
CA LYS A 115 14.38 -29.04 -4.94
C LYS A 115 14.40 -27.72 -5.70
N SER A 116 13.75 -27.68 -6.86
CA SER A 116 13.65 -26.44 -7.64
C SER A 116 12.72 -25.41 -6.99
N GLU A 117 11.67 -25.86 -6.31
CA GLU A 117 10.74 -25.00 -5.57
C GLU A 117 11.40 -24.41 -4.33
N GLU A 118 12.11 -25.23 -3.56
CA GLU A 118 12.88 -24.78 -2.39
C GLU A 118 13.97 -23.76 -2.78
N GLY A 119 14.64 -23.99 -3.92
CA GLY A 119 15.62 -23.04 -4.47
C GLY A 119 15.01 -21.71 -4.90
N LEU A 120 13.80 -21.74 -5.49
CA LEU A 120 13.08 -20.52 -5.85
C LEU A 120 12.63 -19.72 -4.61
N GLU A 121 12.22 -20.40 -3.54
CA GLU A 121 11.87 -19.73 -2.28
C GLU A 121 13.10 -19.04 -1.66
N GLN A 122 14.25 -19.72 -1.64
CA GLN A 122 15.49 -19.13 -1.14
C GLN A 122 15.89 -17.87 -1.92
N VAL A 123 15.79 -17.90 -3.26
CA VAL A 123 16.08 -16.73 -4.10
C VAL A 123 15.05 -15.63 -3.86
N SER A 124 13.77 -15.98 -3.76
CA SER A 124 12.70 -15.04 -3.42
C SER A 124 13.02 -14.30 -2.13
N ASP A 125 13.41 -15.00 -1.07
CA ASP A 125 13.77 -14.39 0.22
C ASP A 125 14.95 -13.43 0.12
N ILE A 126 15.97 -13.76 -0.67
CA ILE A 126 17.12 -12.88 -0.93
C ILE A 126 16.66 -11.59 -1.63
N ILE A 127 15.85 -11.72 -2.68
CA ILE A 127 15.33 -10.57 -3.44
C ILE A 127 14.43 -9.70 -2.55
N VAL A 128 13.52 -10.31 -1.78
CA VAL A 128 12.65 -9.58 -0.85
C VAL A 128 13.47 -8.86 0.21
N SER A 129 14.51 -9.49 0.76
CA SER A 129 15.42 -8.84 1.71
C SER A 129 16.13 -7.64 1.09
N ALA A 130 16.60 -7.75 -0.16
CA ALA A 130 17.24 -6.64 -0.87
C ALA A 130 16.26 -5.49 -1.17
N LEU A 131 15.02 -5.80 -1.56
CA LEU A 131 13.95 -4.81 -1.75
C LEU A 131 13.63 -4.08 -0.45
N ASN A 132 13.50 -4.79 0.66
CA ASN A 132 13.22 -4.21 1.98
C ASN A 132 14.36 -3.31 2.50
N GLN A 133 15.60 -3.56 2.05
CA GLN A 133 16.77 -2.73 2.35
C GLN A 133 16.93 -1.55 1.38
N ASN A 134 15.98 -1.36 0.45
CA ASN A 134 16.04 -0.35 -0.62
C ASN A 134 17.29 -0.47 -1.51
N LEU A 135 17.85 -1.67 -1.66
CA LEU A 135 19.03 -1.91 -2.51
C LEU A 135 18.67 -1.94 -4.00
N VAL A 136 17.40 -2.16 -4.32
CA VAL A 136 16.89 -2.15 -5.69
C VAL A 136 16.35 -0.77 -6.01
N GLU A 137 17.22 0.08 -6.53
CA GLU A 137 16.87 1.41 -7.02
C GLU A 137 17.46 1.64 -8.41
N PHE A 138 16.89 2.59 -9.15
CA PHE A 138 17.44 3.05 -10.41
C PHE A 138 17.18 4.53 -10.62
N GLU A 139 17.99 5.17 -11.45
CA GLU A 139 17.80 6.55 -11.85
C GLU A 139 17.09 6.60 -13.21
N LEU A 140 15.87 7.16 -13.24
CA LEU A 140 15.08 7.26 -14.46
C LEU A 140 15.64 8.35 -15.40
N LYS A 141 16.05 9.47 -14.81
CA LYS A 141 16.72 10.60 -15.44
C LYS A 141 17.56 11.32 -14.39
N PRO A 142 18.52 12.17 -14.78
CA PRO A 142 19.35 12.92 -13.83
C PRO A 142 18.53 13.56 -12.71
N GLY A 143 18.78 13.15 -11.47
CA GLY A 143 18.11 13.66 -10.26
C GLY A 143 16.78 13.00 -9.91
N VAL A 144 16.30 12.01 -10.67
CA VAL A 144 15.05 11.27 -10.39
C VAL A 144 15.37 9.81 -10.10
N ARG A 145 15.48 9.50 -8.81
CA ARG A 145 15.65 8.14 -8.31
C ARG A 145 14.31 7.47 -8.11
N VAL A 146 14.23 6.21 -8.50
CA VAL A 146 13.08 5.33 -8.31
C VAL A 146 13.51 4.16 -7.44
N ILE A 147 12.80 3.98 -6.34
CA ILE A 147 13.00 2.83 -5.44
C ILE A 147 11.93 1.78 -5.76
N VAL A 148 12.33 0.52 -5.77
CA VAL A 148 11.45 -0.63 -6.00
C VAL A 148 11.11 -1.28 -4.65
N TYR A 149 9.83 -1.53 -4.41
CA TYR A 149 9.32 -2.17 -3.20
C TYR A 149 8.64 -3.49 -3.52
N ASN A 150 8.71 -4.45 -2.59
CA ASN A 150 7.84 -5.61 -2.64
C ASN A 150 6.44 -5.23 -2.14
N THR A 151 5.42 -5.42 -2.97
CA THR A 151 4.03 -5.27 -2.58
C THR A 151 3.50 -6.64 -2.23
N GLN A 152 3.38 -6.92 -0.94
CA GLN A 152 2.60 -8.08 -0.53
C GLN A 152 1.12 -7.73 -0.77
N LEU A 153 0.49 -8.28 -1.81
CA LEU A 153 -0.99 -8.32 -1.89
C LEU A 153 -1.56 -9.34 -0.89
N THR A 154 -1.03 -9.39 0.33
CA THR A 154 -1.82 -9.84 1.46
C THR A 154 -2.55 -8.63 1.98
N LEU A 155 -3.88 -8.70 1.97
CA LEU A 155 -4.79 -7.86 2.75
C LEU A 155 -4.46 -8.00 4.25
N ALA A 156 -3.32 -7.47 4.70
CA ALA A 156 -2.90 -7.18 6.07
C ALA A 156 -1.37 -6.97 6.09
N PRO A 157 -0.85 -6.01 6.88
CA PRO A 157 0.58 -5.92 7.12
C PRO A 157 1.05 -7.22 7.78
N LEU A 158 2.02 -7.90 7.17
CA LEU A 158 2.81 -8.96 7.81
C LEU A 158 3.64 -8.30 8.93
N VAL A 159 3.00 -8.17 10.10
CA VAL A 159 3.71 -8.10 11.37
C VAL A 159 4.52 -9.38 11.45
N ASP A 160 5.83 -9.25 11.36
CA ASP A 160 6.82 -10.32 11.55
C ASP A 160 6.45 -11.14 12.80
N SER A 161 5.72 -12.23 12.56
CA SER A 161 5.42 -13.23 13.56
C SER A 161 6.53 -14.25 13.46
N ASN A 162 7.71 -13.85 13.92
CA ASN A 162 8.81 -14.76 14.16
C ASN A 162 8.26 -15.93 15.02
N PRO A 163 8.32 -17.20 14.60
CA PRO A 163 7.78 -18.31 15.36
C PRO A 163 8.76 -18.67 16.47
N ARG A 164 8.87 -17.81 17.48
CA ARG A 164 9.71 -18.06 18.65
C ARG A 164 8.93 -17.76 19.92
N HIS A 165 8.28 -18.82 20.38
CA HIS A 165 7.90 -19.08 21.76
C HIS A 165 6.95 -18.06 22.41
N SER A 166 5.65 -18.31 22.23
CA SER A 166 4.59 -17.92 23.17
C SER A 166 4.50 -16.44 23.59
N SER A 167 4.52 -15.54 22.59
CA SER A 167 4.16 -14.12 22.80
C SER A 167 2.82 -13.96 23.52
N SER A 168 1.85 -14.84 23.23
CA SER A 168 0.56 -14.89 23.92
C SER A 168 0.68 -15.26 25.42
N ALA A 169 1.46 -16.29 25.79
CA ALA A 169 1.61 -16.63 27.21
C ALA A 169 2.44 -15.58 27.97
N MET A 170 3.41 -14.94 27.32
CA MET A 170 4.18 -13.85 27.93
C MET A 170 3.30 -12.63 28.23
N LEU A 171 2.42 -12.24 27.29
CA LEU A 171 1.44 -11.17 27.50
C LEU A 171 0.42 -11.53 28.58
N MET A 172 -0.01 -12.79 28.66
CA MET A 172 -0.90 -13.28 29.71
C MET A 172 -0.22 -13.26 31.10
N LEU A 173 1.05 -13.64 31.19
CA LEU A 173 1.80 -13.56 32.44
C LEU A 173 2.02 -12.11 32.86
N LEU A 174 2.37 -11.23 31.93
CA LEU A 174 2.51 -9.79 32.19
C LEU A 174 1.20 -9.20 32.73
N SER A 175 0.06 -9.53 32.14
CA SER A 175 -1.24 -8.99 32.59
C SER A 175 -1.59 -9.45 34.02
N VAL A 176 -1.33 -10.71 34.37
CA VAL A 176 -1.52 -11.23 35.73
C VAL A 176 -0.59 -10.52 36.73
N VAL A 177 0.67 -10.28 36.34
CA VAL A 177 1.64 -9.56 37.18
C VAL A 177 1.21 -8.10 37.40
N PHE A 178 0.77 -7.40 36.36
CA PHE A 178 0.27 -6.03 36.48
C PHE A 178 -0.99 -5.94 37.34
N LEU A 179 -1.93 -6.89 37.20
CA LEU A 179 -3.11 -6.96 38.05
C LEU A 179 -2.73 -7.22 39.52
N GLY A 180 -1.78 -8.13 39.77
CA GLY A 180 -1.23 -8.40 41.09
C GLY A 180 -0.55 -7.18 41.73
N LEU A 181 0.26 -6.44 40.95
CA LEU A 181 0.89 -5.19 41.40
C LEU A 181 -0.15 -4.10 41.68
N ALA A 182 -1.18 -3.96 40.85
CA ALA A 182 -2.26 -2.99 41.08
C ALA A 182 -3.01 -3.29 42.38
N VAL A 183 -3.40 -4.54 42.60
CA VAL A 183 -4.05 -4.98 43.84
C VAL A 183 -3.11 -4.81 45.03
N PHE A 184 -1.83 -5.15 44.90
CA PHE A 184 -0.83 -4.94 45.95
C PHE A 184 -0.67 -3.46 46.28
N LEU A 185 -0.54 -2.59 45.28
CA LEU A 185 -0.44 -1.14 45.48
C LEU A 185 -1.70 -0.62 46.16
N ILE A 186 -2.90 -0.97 45.70
CA ILE A 186 -4.16 -0.55 46.35
C ILE A 186 -4.22 -1.07 47.78
N TYR A 187 -3.86 -2.34 48.02
CA TYR A 187 -3.82 -2.92 49.37
C TYR A 187 -2.81 -2.21 50.28
N LYS A 188 -1.59 -1.99 49.80
CA LYS A 188 -0.51 -1.33 50.55
C LYS A 188 -0.82 0.15 50.76
N PHE A 189 -1.41 0.83 49.79
CA PHE A 189 -1.81 2.25 49.84
C PHE A 189 -3.00 2.42 50.79
N LYS A 190 -3.99 1.52 50.75
CA LYS A 190 -5.09 1.48 51.74
C LYS A 190 -4.60 1.20 53.16
N ARG A 191 -3.46 0.51 53.31
CA ARG A 191 -2.82 0.23 54.61
C ARG A 191 -1.71 1.23 54.99
N LYS A 192 -1.29 2.13 54.09
CA LYS A 192 -0.25 3.16 54.28
C LYS A 192 -0.75 4.61 54.16
N ILE A 193 -2.06 4.86 54.24
CA ILE A 193 -2.58 6.20 54.59
C ILE A 193 -2.99 6.18 56.08
N PRO A 194 -2.06 6.39 57.03
CA PRO A 194 -2.44 6.90 58.33
C PRO A 194 -2.73 8.40 58.17
N TRP A 195 -4.02 8.77 58.25
CA TRP A 195 -4.44 10.05 58.83
C TRP A 195 -3.82 11.32 58.20
N ILE A 196 -4.19 11.68 56.97
CA ILE A 196 -4.22 13.11 56.62
C ILE A 196 -5.50 13.69 57.23
N ASN A 197 -5.46 13.94 58.55
CA ASN A 197 -6.27 15.00 59.14
C ASN A 197 -5.51 16.29 58.89
N ILE A 198 -5.91 17.02 57.85
CA ILE A 198 -5.73 18.47 57.88
C ILE A 198 -6.84 18.99 58.80
N TYR A 199 -6.49 19.18 60.08
CA TYR A 199 -7.18 20.12 60.94
C TYR A 199 -6.98 21.51 60.34
N ALA A 200 -7.91 21.92 59.48
CA ALA A 200 -8.18 23.32 59.25
C ALA A 200 -9.44 23.68 60.03
N GLU A 201 -9.35 23.62 61.36
CA GLU A 201 -10.28 24.33 62.21
C GLU A 201 -9.52 24.75 63.47
N VAL A 202 -9.39 26.07 63.67
CA VAL A 202 -9.76 26.76 64.91
C VAL A 202 -9.19 28.20 64.89
N ASN A 203 -10.10 29.17 65.09
CA ASN A 203 -9.94 30.59 65.47
C ASN A 203 -9.96 31.67 64.36
N GLN A 204 -11.13 32.22 64.04
CA GLN A 204 -11.71 33.34 64.84
C GLN A 204 -13.14 33.66 64.39
N GLU A 205 -14.11 33.26 65.22
CA GLU A 205 -15.44 33.86 65.29
C GLU A 205 -15.36 35.17 66.11
N LYS A 206 -15.94 36.27 65.62
CA LYS A 206 -17.04 37.03 66.25
C LYS A 206 -17.18 38.48 65.76
N GLU A 207 -18.41 38.75 65.29
CA GLU A 207 -19.23 39.94 65.49
C GLU A 207 -18.75 41.30 64.98
N GLN A 208 -19.49 41.83 63.99
CA GLN A 208 -20.36 42.99 64.27
C GLN A 208 -21.53 43.04 63.27
N GLU A 209 -22.70 42.59 63.72
CA GLU A 209 -23.99 43.09 63.24
C GLU A 209 -24.09 44.60 63.55
N MET A 210 -24.76 45.38 62.68
CA MET A 210 -25.84 46.32 63.04
C MET A 210 -25.99 47.48 62.00
N ILE A 211 -27.05 47.36 61.18
CA ILE A 211 -28.05 48.40 60.81
C ILE A 211 -27.64 49.71 60.09
N GLY A 212 -28.03 49.79 58.81
CA GLY A 212 -29.03 50.73 58.23
C GLY A 212 -28.92 52.27 58.34
N SER A 213 -28.80 52.95 57.19
CA SER A 213 -29.74 54.00 56.70
C SER A 213 -29.40 54.36 55.23
N VAL A 214 -30.31 54.12 54.26
CA VAL A 214 -31.22 55.07 53.56
C VAL A 214 -30.56 56.06 52.58
N GLY A 215 -31.06 56.06 51.33
CA GLY A 215 -30.88 57.09 50.29
C GLY A 215 -30.54 56.47 48.94
N GLN A 216 -31.48 55.88 48.20
CA GLN A 216 -32.42 56.51 47.25
C GLN A 216 -31.74 57.20 46.06
N GLY A 217 -31.98 56.68 44.84
CA GLY A 217 -31.75 57.39 43.58
C GLY A 217 -31.18 56.51 42.45
N ASP A 218 -32.10 55.87 41.71
CA ASP A 218 -32.16 55.70 40.24
C ASP A 218 -30.83 55.47 39.47
N ILE A 219 -30.69 54.45 38.62
CA ILE A 219 -31.45 54.19 37.39
C ILE A 219 -31.40 52.68 37.05
N THR A 220 -32.55 52.12 36.70
CA THR A 220 -32.85 50.74 36.25
C THR A 220 -32.54 50.52 34.75
N PRO A 221 -32.77 49.34 34.14
CA PRO A 221 -32.17 48.04 34.43
C PRO A 221 -31.86 47.17 33.15
N LYS A 222 -31.36 45.93 33.39
CA LYS A 222 -31.56 44.67 32.63
C LYS A 222 -31.01 44.56 31.19
N ILE A 223 -29.99 43.73 30.96
CA ILE A 223 -30.06 42.28 30.66
C ILE A 223 -31.02 41.96 29.51
N THR A 224 -30.53 41.48 28.36
CA THR A 224 -30.84 40.14 27.80
C THR A 224 -30.08 39.80 26.52
N LEU A 225 -29.99 38.48 26.32
CA LEU A 225 -29.40 37.64 25.28
C LEU A 225 -30.24 37.61 23.98
N SER A 226 -29.61 37.61 22.80
CA SER A 226 -30.03 37.07 21.46
C SER A 226 -29.21 37.78 20.36
N GLU A 227 -28.42 37.10 19.50
CA GLU A 227 -28.72 36.30 18.30
C GLU A 227 -28.49 37.08 16.98
N PHE A 228 -27.69 36.51 16.06
CA PHE A 228 -27.44 36.88 14.65
C PHE A 228 -26.83 38.29 14.36
N SER A 229 -25.95 38.54 13.37
CA SER A 229 -25.79 38.02 12.01
C SER A 229 -24.47 38.51 11.37
N THR A 230 -24.00 37.72 10.40
CA THR A 230 -23.14 37.94 9.22
C THR A 230 -22.63 39.35 8.80
N SER A 231 -21.37 39.36 8.33
CA SER A 231 -20.80 40.18 7.23
C SER A 231 -19.78 39.22 6.55
N LYS A 232 -19.85 38.71 5.30
CA LYS A 232 -20.07 39.30 3.96
C LYS A 232 -19.35 40.65 3.82
N GLU A 233 -18.44 40.89 2.89
CA GLU A 233 -18.32 40.40 1.52
C GLU A 233 -17.01 40.92 0.87
N LEU A 234 -16.70 40.38 -0.33
CA LEU A 234 -16.13 41.06 -1.51
C LEU A 234 -14.57 41.16 -1.59
N THR A 235 -13.84 40.69 -2.62
CA THR A 235 -14.10 40.22 -4.01
C THR A 235 -12.89 39.43 -4.51
N GLU A 236 -13.06 38.29 -5.16
CA GLU A 236 -13.04 38.07 -6.63
C GLU A 236 -11.82 38.61 -7.39
N LYS A 237 -11.12 37.69 -8.05
CA LYS A 237 -10.78 37.84 -9.47
C LYS A 237 -10.69 36.49 -10.17
N GLU A 238 -11.69 36.29 -11.02
CA GLU A 238 -11.79 35.30 -12.09
C GLU A 238 -10.85 35.66 -13.25
N LEU A 239 -10.32 34.64 -13.94
CA LEU A 239 -9.99 34.71 -15.37
C LEU A 239 -9.93 33.30 -15.95
N ASP A 240 -11.02 32.94 -16.63
CA ASP A 240 -11.16 31.78 -17.48
C ASP A 240 -10.72 32.15 -18.91
N ALA A 241 -10.08 31.21 -19.62
CA ALA A 241 -9.79 31.34 -21.05
C ALA A 241 -9.96 29.98 -21.74
N ARG A 242 -11.05 29.92 -22.50
CA ARG A 242 -11.57 28.79 -23.28
C ARG A 242 -10.86 28.67 -24.64
N VAL A 243 -11.04 27.47 -25.24
CA VAL A 243 -11.04 27.08 -26.68
C VAL A 243 -9.77 26.32 -27.10
N LYS A 244 -9.80 25.05 -27.53
CA LYS A 244 -10.50 24.55 -28.74
C LYS A 244 -10.64 23.00 -28.75
N ARG A 245 -11.78 22.58 -29.28
CA ARG A 245 -12.26 21.23 -29.62
C ARG A 245 -11.28 20.43 -30.49
N GLY A 246 -11.00 19.19 -30.13
CA GLY A 246 -10.44 18.14 -30.98
C GLY A 246 -11.08 16.80 -30.62
N VAL A 247 -12.01 16.32 -31.44
CA VAL A 247 -12.68 15.02 -31.29
C VAL A 247 -11.67 13.96 -31.73
N GLY A 248 -11.13 13.21 -30.77
CA GLY A 248 -10.42 11.96 -31.00
C GLY A 248 -11.26 10.83 -30.42
N THR A 249 -11.79 9.97 -31.28
CA THR A 249 -12.39 8.68 -30.90
C THR A 249 -11.36 7.87 -30.12
N ALA A 250 -11.50 7.80 -28.80
CA ALA A 250 -10.79 6.83 -28.00
C ALA A 250 -11.45 5.47 -28.23
N CYS A 251 -10.75 4.57 -28.94
CA CYS A 251 -11.07 3.15 -28.86
C CYS A 251 -10.77 2.71 -27.42
N GLU A 252 -11.84 2.46 -26.68
CA GLU A 252 -11.80 1.85 -25.36
C GLU A 252 -11.28 0.42 -25.52
N SER A 253 -9.96 0.28 -25.40
CA SER A 253 -9.26 -1.00 -25.39
C SER A 253 -9.41 -1.59 -24.00
N THR A 254 -10.54 -2.27 -23.75
CA THR A 254 -10.75 -3.11 -22.57
C THR A 254 -9.75 -4.27 -22.61
N ARG A 255 -8.52 -4.00 -22.17
CA ARG A 255 -7.48 -5.01 -21.95
C ARG A 255 -7.71 -5.59 -20.58
N GLU A 256 -8.46 -6.68 -20.54
CA GLU A 256 -8.48 -7.55 -19.38
C GLU A 256 -7.04 -8.00 -19.08
N ILE A 257 -6.56 -7.65 -17.89
CA ILE A 257 -5.29 -8.12 -17.35
C ILE A 257 -5.48 -9.62 -17.10
N PRO A 258 -4.64 -10.51 -17.66
CA PRO A 258 -4.76 -11.93 -17.39
C PRO A 258 -4.51 -12.16 -15.90
N ASN A 259 -5.58 -12.55 -15.20
CA ASN A 259 -5.52 -12.92 -13.80
C ASN A 259 -4.90 -14.32 -13.71
N CYS A 260 -3.66 -14.42 -13.23
CA CYS A 260 -2.99 -15.69 -12.98
C CYS A 260 -3.54 -16.30 -11.69
N THR A 261 -4.72 -16.91 -11.73
CA THR A 261 -5.19 -17.75 -10.63
C THR A 261 -4.59 -19.14 -10.75
N SER A 262 -3.74 -19.51 -9.80
CA SER A 262 -3.42 -20.91 -9.52
C SER A 262 -4.72 -21.65 -9.22
N VAL A 263 -5.03 -22.68 -10.01
CA VAL A 263 -6.10 -23.66 -9.73
C VAL A 263 -5.46 -24.90 -9.14
#